data_AF-A0A2D9T5I8-F1
#
_entry.id   AF-A0A2D9T5I8-F1
#
_cell.length_a   1.000
_cell.length_b   1.000
_cell.length_c   1.000
_cell.angle_alpha   90.00
_cell.angle_beta   90.00
_cell.angle_gamma   90.00
#
_symmetry.space_group_name_H-M   'P 1'
#
loop_
_entity.id
_entity.type
_entity.pdbx_description
1 polymer ?
#
loop_
_entity_poly.entity_id
_entity_poly.type
_entity_poly.pdbx_seq_one_letter_code
_entity_poly.pdbx_strand_id
1 'polypeptide(L)'
;MSFSNPRNALFVILALAGCAGYASVERSESHADGPTTTTTTAQEGGEDRSVVVVEEPAGTPPPPGDRPAQPPIQCAGQEHITLSGVVIDNPAGPAVRASGQCVVELSDVTLSGSDFGIDATGNARVVVSGGRVTGGEAAVVSTGNATVELPGTEVVGEVRVQGGGTSPNAGASAMGMSAATASPMGMAASMGMGG
;
A
#
# COMPACT_ATOMS: atom_id res chain seq x y z
N MET A 1 -8.57 -38.24 -0.40
CA MET A 1 -8.59 -37.86 -1.83
C MET A 1 -7.36 -36.98 -2.03
N SER A 2 -6.32 -37.53 -2.66
CA SER A 2 -4.97 -36.95 -2.74
C SER A 2 -4.74 -36.50 -4.17
N PHE A 3 -4.58 -35.19 -4.41
CA PHE A 3 -4.25 -34.66 -5.72
C PHE A 3 -2.73 -34.45 -5.80
N SER A 4 -2.06 -35.44 -6.38
CA SER A 4 -0.69 -35.36 -6.86
C SER A 4 -0.70 -34.66 -8.22
N ASN A 5 0.00 -33.54 -8.36
CA ASN A 5 0.12 -32.81 -9.63
C ASN A 5 1.62 -32.64 -9.98
N PRO A 6 2.20 -33.48 -10.86
CA PRO A 6 3.59 -33.36 -11.28
C PRO A 6 3.66 -32.67 -12.65
N ARG A 7 3.64 -31.33 -12.66
CA ARG A 7 3.95 -30.55 -13.85
C ARG A 7 4.67 -29.25 -13.48
N ASN A 8 5.97 -29.35 -13.24
CA ASN A 8 6.87 -28.28 -13.63
C ASN A 8 8.28 -28.82 -13.81
N ALA A 9 8.48 -29.39 -15.00
CA ALA A 9 9.80 -29.65 -15.53
C ALA A 9 10.33 -28.35 -16.14
N LEU A 10 11.48 -27.91 -15.61
CA LEU A 10 12.65 -27.61 -16.42
C LEU A 10 12.51 -26.52 -17.50
N PHE A 11 12.82 -25.28 -17.15
CA PHE A 11 13.51 -24.37 -18.08
C PHE A 11 14.53 -23.52 -17.31
N VAL A 12 15.75 -24.07 -17.23
CA VAL A 12 16.97 -23.30 -16.99
C VAL A 12 17.66 -23.17 -18.34
N ILE A 13 17.58 -22.00 -18.97
CA ILE A 13 18.54 -21.57 -20.00
C ILE A 13 18.88 -20.10 -19.79
N LEU A 14 20.05 -19.92 -19.19
CA LEU A 14 21.08 -18.90 -19.41
C LEU A 14 20.88 -17.96 -20.63
N ALA A 15 20.84 -16.65 -20.37
CA ALA A 15 21.29 -15.65 -21.34
C ALA A 15 21.95 -14.46 -20.60
N LEU A 16 23.25 -14.58 -20.41
CA LEU A 16 24.18 -13.46 -20.21
C LEU A 16 24.40 -12.79 -21.57
N ALA A 17 24.09 -11.50 -21.71
CA ALA A 17 24.83 -10.54 -22.56
C ALA A 17 24.11 -9.18 -22.66
N GLY A 18 24.82 -8.10 -22.28
CA GLY A 18 24.61 -6.73 -22.77
C GLY A 18 23.37 -6.01 -22.22
N CYS A 19 23.41 -4.77 -21.77
CA CYS A 19 24.32 -3.68 -22.07
C CYS A 19 24.50 -2.81 -20.83
N ALA A 20 25.75 -2.42 -20.58
CA ALA A 20 26.05 -1.22 -19.82
C ALA A 20 25.50 -0.01 -20.59
N GLY A 21 24.35 0.48 -20.14
CA GLY A 21 23.78 1.76 -20.55
C GLY A 21 23.62 2.62 -19.32
N TYR A 22 24.70 3.30 -18.92
CA TYR A 22 24.62 4.42 -18.00
C TYR A 22 23.85 5.54 -18.70
N ALA A 23 22.54 5.63 -18.47
CA ALA A 23 21.80 6.85 -18.75
C ALA A 23 22.04 7.78 -17.56
N SER A 24 23.09 8.60 -17.66
CA SER A 24 23.25 9.78 -16.82
C SER A 24 22.07 10.70 -17.12
N VAL A 25 21.10 10.77 -16.21
CA VAL A 25 20.08 11.81 -16.22
C VAL A 25 20.73 13.06 -15.64
N GLU A 26 21.19 13.95 -16.52
CA GLU A 26 21.41 15.35 -16.17
C GLU A 26 20.04 15.95 -15.84
N ARG A 27 19.80 16.10 -14.54
CA ARG A 27 18.64 16.83 -14.01
C ARG A 27 18.88 18.32 -14.25
N SER A 28 18.52 18.80 -15.44
CA SER A 28 18.37 20.23 -15.71
C SER A 28 17.19 20.76 -14.92
N GLU A 29 17.48 21.50 -13.85
CA GLU A 29 16.51 22.33 -13.14
C GLU A 29 16.11 23.52 -14.03
N SER A 30 15.21 23.29 -15.00
CA SER A 30 14.52 24.39 -15.67
C SER A 30 13.22 24.68 -14.94
N HIS A 31 13.30 25.69 -14.09
CA HIS A 31 12.20 26.44 -13.52
C HIS A 31 11.30 26.96 -14.66
N ALA A 32 10.14 26.34 -14.86
CA ALA A 32 9.07 26.87 -15.68
C ALA A 32 7.72 26.44 -15.08
N ASP A 33 7.13 27.34 -14.31
CA ASP A 33 5.69 27.42 -14.06
C ASP A 33 4.96 27.47 -15.41
N GLY A 34 4.43 26.33 -15.85
CA GLY A 34 3.57 26.26 -17.03
C GLY A 34 3.01 24.84 -17.23
N PRO A 35 1.73 24.69 -17.62
CA PRO A 35 1.13 23.38 -17.83
C PRO A 35 1.81 22.66 -19.00
N THR A 36 2.38 21.49 -18.74
CA THR A 36 3.03 20.65 -19.75
C THR A 36 1.97 19.91 -20.55
N THR A 37 1.65 20.40 -21.75
CA THR A 37 0.79 19.68 -22.71
C THR A 37 1.60 18.59 -23.41
N THR A 38 1.37 17.32 -23.05
CA THR A 38 1.97 16.18 -23.76
C THR A 38 1.07 15.80 -24.94
N THR A 39 1.46 16.14 -26.17
CA THR A 39 0.76 15.71 -27.38
C THR A 39 1.32 14.36 -27.85
N THR A 40 0.57 13.28 -27.59
CA THR A 40 0.83 11.95 -28.15
C THR A 40 0.06 11.81 -29.46
N THR A 41 0.77 11.85 -30.60
CA THR A 41 0.20 11.57 -31.91
C THR A 41 0.32 10.08 -32.20
N ALA A 42 -0.76 9.32 -32.00
CA ALA A 42 -0.90 7.98 -32.55
C ALA A 42 -1.42 8.11 -33.99
N GLN A 43 -0.60 7.72 -34.97
CA GLN A 43 -0.91 7.81 -36.39
C GLN A 43 -1.40 6.45 -36.90
N GLU A 44 -2.71 6.20 -36.82
CA GLU A 44 -3.38 5.20 -37.64
C GLU A 44 -4.24 5.90 -38.68
N GLY A 45 -4.04 5.54 -39.94
CA GLY A 45 -4.65 6.22 -41.08
C GLY A 45 -6.16 6.02 -41.16
N GLY A 46 -6.88 7.10 -41.42
CA GLY A 46 -8.28 7.08 -41.82
C GLY A 46 -9.13 8.11 -41.09
N GLU A 47 -9.44 9.20 -41.81
CA GLU A 47 -10.38 10.28 -41.43
C GLU A 47 -10.04 11.08 -40.16
N ASP A 48 -9.30 12.17 -40.44
CA ASP A 48 -9.05 13.39 -39.68
C ASP A 48 -10.20 13.79 -38.72
N ARG A 49 -10.20 13.20 -37.52
CA ARG A 49 -10.93 13.70 -36.36
C ARG A 49 -9.95 13.82 -35.21
N SER A 50 -9.31 14.98 -35.14
CA SER A 50 -8.46 15.41 -34.04
C SER A 50 -9.30 15.52 -32.77
N VAL A 51 -9.44 14.42 -32.04
CA VAL A 51 -10.01 14.45 -30.69
C VAL A 51 -8.92 14.99 -29.78
N VAL A 52 -8.97 16.29 -29.52
CA VAL A 52 -8.20 16.90 -28.44
C VAL A 52 -8.81 16.39 -27.14
N VAL A 53 -8.26 15.30 -26.60
CA VAL A 53 -8.54 14.90 -25.22
C VAL A 53 -7.83 15.92 -24.35
N VAL A 54 -8.56 16.98 -24.02
CA VAL A 54 -8.16 17.88 -22.94
C VAL A 54 -8.28 17.03 -21.68
N GLU A 55 -7.16 16.52 -21.19
CA GLU A 55 -7.09 15.91 -19.86
C GLU A 55 -7.42 17.05 -18.89
N GLU A 56 -8.68 17.07 -18.44
CA GLU A 56 -9.14 18.08 -17.49
C GLU A 56 -8.22 17.98 -16.27
N PRO A 57 -7.52 19.06 -15.91
CA PRO A 57 -6.53 19.02 -14.85
C PRO A 57 -7.24 18.48 -13.61
N ALA A 58 -6.75 17.34 -13.09
CA ALA A 58 -7.35 16.67 -11.95
C ALA A 58 -7.64 17.71 -10.88
N GLY A 59 -8.92 18.06 -10.72
CA GLY A 59 -9.34 19.10 -9.81
C GLY A 59 -8.73 18.82 -8.45
N THR A 60 -8.20 19.84 -7.79
CA THR A 60 -7.56 19.71 -6.48
C THR A 60 -8.40 18.79 -5.60
N PRO A 61 -7.86 17.63 -5.17
CA PRO A 61 -8.66 16.62 -4.48
C PRO A 61 -9.34 17.27 -3.27
N PRO A 62 -10.64 16.99 -3.05
CA PRO A 62 -11.38 17.64 -1.98
C PRO A 62 -10.66 17.40 -0.65
N PRO A 63 -10.54 18.44 0.21
CA PRO A 63 -9.79 18.33 1.46
C PRO A 63 -10.23 17.09 2.27
N PRO A 64 -9.29 16.34 2.88
CA PRO A 64 -9.57 15.03 3.51
C PRO A 64 -10.55 15.02 4.71
N GLY A 65 -11.21 16.12 5.05
CA GLY A 65 -11.86 16.31 6.36
C GLY A 65 -13.33 15.91 6.49
N ASP A 66 -14.12 15.93 5.42
CA ASP A 66 -15.60 15.87 5.53
C ASP A 66 -16.23 14.59 4.93
N ARG A 67 -15.42 13.61 4.56
CA ARG A 67 -15.96 12.38 3.94
C ARG A 67 -16.55 11.48 5.04
N PRO A 68 -17.79 10.99 4.87
CA PRO A 68 -18.37 10.06 5.82
C PRO A 68 -17.52 8.79 5.88
N ALA A 69 -17.28 8.29 7.09
CA ALA A 69 -16.60 7.01 7.30
C ALA A 69 -17.40 5.90 6.63
N GLN A 70 -16.74 5.13 5.78
CA GLN A 70 -17.33 3.98 5.11
C GLN A 70 -17.22 2.73 5.99
N PRO A 71 -18.17 1.79 5.84
CA PRO A 71 -18.09 0.52 6.54
C PRO A 71 -16.83 -0.27 6.15
N PRO A 72 -16.37 -1.20 7.01
CA PRO A 72 -15.20 -2.03 6.73
C PRO A 72 -15.41 -2.89 5.48
N ILE A 73 -14.34 -3.04 4.70
CA ILE A 73 -14.36 -3.82 3.46
C ILE A 73 -14.05 -5.28 3.81
N GLN A 74 -14.93 -6.16 3.35
CA GLN A 74 -14.72 -7.60 3.41
C GLN A 74 -14.73 -8.13 1.98
N CYS A 75 -13.62 -8.73 1.58
CA CYS A 75 -13.46 -9.31 0.27
C CYS A 75 -13.05 -10.77 0.38
N ALA A 76 -13.74 -11.65 -0.34
CA ALA A 76 -13.51 -13.09 -0.28
C ALA A 76 -13.59 -13.74 -1.66
N GLY A 77 -13.14 -15.00 -1.76
CA GLY A 77 -13.28 -15.76 -3.00
C GLY A 77 -12.46 -15.18 -4.16
N GLN A 78 -13.12 -14.80 -5.26
CA GLN A 78 -12.50 -14.30 -6.50
C GLN A 78 -13.02 -12.91 -6.89
N GLU A 79 -13.29 -12.08 -5.88
CA GLU A 79 -13.82 -10.73 -6.08
C GLU A 79 -12.71 -9.72 -6.42
N HIS A 80 -13.09 -8.64 -7.10
CA HIS A 80 -12.22 -7.50 -7.37
C HIS A 80 -12.92 -6.22 -6.91
N ILE A 81 -12.29 -5.49 -5.98
CA ILE A 81 -12.81 -4.23 -5.43
C ILE A 81 -11.81 -3.11 -5.72
N THR A 82 -12.28 -2.02 -6.31
CA THR A 82 -11.50 -0.81 -6.55
C THR A 82 -12.18 0.38 -5.88
N LEU A 83 -11.46 1.11 -5.03
CA LEU A 83 -11.97 2.31 -4.36
C LEU A 83 -10.93 3.42 -4.38
N SER A 84 -11.41 4.67 -4.36
CA SER A 84 -10.53 5.83 -4.37
C SER A 84 -11.09 6.95 -3.51
N GLY A 85 -10.23 7.64 -2.76
CA GLY A 85 -10.63 8.78 -1.96
C GLY A 85 -11.61 8.41 -0.84
N VAL A 86 -11.48 7.25 -0.22
CA VAL A 86 -12.38 6.81 0.84
C VAL A 86 -11.70 6.86 2.21
N VAL A 87 -12.50 7.16 3.24
CA VAL A 87 -12.08 7.08 4.64
C VAL A 87 -12.81 5.88 5.25
N ILE A 88 -12.08 4.91 5.76
CA ILE A 88 -12.60 3.70 6.36
C ILE A 88 -12.14 3.65 7.80
N ASP A 89 -13.09 3.69 8.72
CA ASP A 89 -12.86 3.61 10.16
C ASP A 89 -13.63 2.44 10.71
N ASN A 90 -12.91 1.46 11.28
CA ASN A 90 -13.50 0.30 11.93
C ASN A 90 -13.04 0.21 13.40
N PRO A 91 -13.85 0.71 14.34
CA PRO A 91 -13.50 0.70 15.76
C PRO A 91 -13.60 -0.69 16.41
N ALA A 92 -14.15 -1.69 15.70
CA ALA A 92 -14.41 -3.02 16.23
C ALA A 92 -13.59 -4.13 15.56
N GLY A 93 -12.68 -3.81 14.63
CA GLY A 93 -11.91 -4.83 13.94
C GLY A 93 -11.02 -4.31 12.82
N PRO A 94 -10.70 -5.15 11.82
CA PRO A 94 -9.87 -4.73 10.71
C PRO A 94 -10.60 -3.78 9.76
N ALA A 95 -9.92 -2.75 9.25
CA ALA A 95 -10.53 -1.83 8.29
C ALA A 95 -10.76 -2.51 6.93
N VAL A 96 -9.79 -3.32 6.48
CA VAL A 96 -9.87 -4.12 5.26
C VAL A 96 -9.54 -5.57 5.57
N ARG A 97 -10.45 -6.48 5.24
CA ARG A 97 -10.25 -7.93 5.35
C ARG A 97 -10.33 -8.55 3.96
N ALA A 98 -9.21 -9.07 3.47
CA ALA A 98 -9.10 -9.72 2.17
C ALA A 98 -8.73 -11.20 2.35
N SER A 99 -9.46 -12.09 1.68
CA SER A 99 -9.28 -13.55 1.80
C SER A 99 -9.46 -14.26 0.46
N GLY A 100 -8.88 -15.46 0.34
CA GLY A 100 -9.02 -16.29 -0.87
C GLY A 100 -8.10 -15.83 -2.01
N GLN A 101 -8.68 -15.52 -3.17
CA GLN A 101 -8.02 -14.98 -4.37
C GLN A 101 -8.54 -13.56 -4.69
N CYS A 102 -9.07 -12.86 -3.68
CA CYS A 102 -9.58 -11.52 -3.86
C CYS A 102 -8.47 -10.53 -4.26
N VAL A 103 -8.81 -9.58 -5.13
CA VAL A 103 -7.98 -8.42 -5.47
C VAL A 103 -8.64 -7.14 -4.93
N VAL A 104 -7.90 -6.35 -4.15
CA VAL A 104 -8.35 -5.05 -3.62
C VAL A 104 -7.38 -3.97 -4.07
N GLU A 105 -7.88 -2.95 -4.75
CA GLU A 105 -7.11 -1.80 -5.21
C GLU A 105 -7.67 -0.51 -4.59
N LEU A 106 -6.87 0.17 -3.78
CA LEU A 106 -7.26 1.36 -3.05
C LEU A 106 -6.34 2.51 -3.43
N SER A 107 -6.89 3.68 -3.70
CA SER A 107 -6.10 4.89 -4.02
C SER A 107 -6.51 6.07 -3.13
N ASP A 108 -5.53 6.79 -2.59
CA ASP A 108 -5.76 8.00 -1.76
C ASP A 108 -6.75 7.75 -0.60
N VAL A 109 -6.56 6.64 0.11
CA VAL A 109 -7.46 6.21 1.18
C VAL A 109 -6.90 6.48 2.56
N THR A 110 -7.78 6.68 3.54
CA THR A 110 -7.41 6.67 4.96
C THR A 110 -8.05 5.47 5.64
N LEU A 111 -7.24 4.51 6.08
CA LEU A 111 -7.68 3.28 6.73
C LEU A 111 -7.31 3.33 8.22
N SER A 112 -8.31 3.14 9.08
CA SER A 112 -8.15 3.06 10.53
C SER A 112 -8.86 1.83 11.04
N GLY A 113 -8.10 0.85 11.53
CA GLY A 113 -8.64 -0.35 12.18
C GLY A 113 -8.27 -0.42 13.65
N SER A 114 -9.19 -0.87 14.49
CA SER A 114 -8.94 -1.07 15.92
C SER A 114 -7.94 -2.19 16.16
N ASP A 115 -8.11 -3.32 15.46
CA ASP A 115 -7.17 -4.45 15.55
C ASP A 115 -6.10 -4.32 14.46
N PHE A 116 -6.51 -4.37 13.19
CA PHE A 116 -5.60 -4.35 12.05
C PHE A 116 -6.00 -3.29 11.01
N GLY A 117 -5.03 -2.60 10.41
CA GLY A 117 -5.34 -1.74 9.26
C GLY A 117 -5.78 -2.59 8.06
N ILE A 118 -4.91 -3.52 7.65
CA ILE A 118 -5.15 -4.45 6.54
C ILE A 118 -4.89 -5.88 7.04
N ASP A 119 -5.88 -6.76 6.90
CA ASP A 119 -5.79 -8.19 7.18
C ASP A 119 -5.95 -8.98 5.86
N ALA A 120 -4.83 -9.42 5.30
CA ALA A 120 -4.78 -10.17 4.05
C ALA A 120 -4.39 -11.63 4.30
N THR A 121 -5.22 -12.55 3.82
CA THR A 121 -5.07 -14.00 4.08
C THR A 121 -5.22 -14.82 2.80
N GLY A 122 -4.59 -16.00 2.75
CA GLY A 122 -4.72 -16.94 1.63
C GLY A 122 -3.82 -16.56 0.44
N ASN A 123 -4.40 -16.23 -0.71
CA ASN A 123 -3.71 -15.74 -1.92
C ASN A 123 -4.28 -14.38 -2.35
N ALA A 124 -4.77 -13.58 -1.39
CA ALA A 124 -5.34 -12.27 -1.69
C ALA A 124 -4.25 -11.29 -2.15
N ARG A 125 -4.61 -10.37 -3.04
CA ARG A 125 -3.73 -9.27 -3.47
C ARG A 125 -4.35 -7.94 -3.07
N VAL A 126 -3.63 -7.16 -2.28
CA VAL A 126 -4.07 -5.82 -1.84
C VAL A 126 -3.05 -4.80 -2.32
N VAL A 127 -3.51 -3.78 -3.04
CA VAL A 127 -2.70 -2.66 -3.51
C VAL A 127 -3.28 -1.38 -2.93
N VAL A 128 -2.49 -0.64 -2.17
CA VAL A 128 -2.87 0.68 -1.64
C VAL A 128 -1.89 1.71 -2.18
N SER A 129 -2.40 2.65 -2.96
CA SER A 129 -1.60 3.70 -3.59
C SER A 129 -1.91 5.04 -2.94
N GLY A 130 -0.94 5.60 -2.23
CA GLY A 130 -1.13 6.83 -1.47
C GLY A 130 -1.95 6.65 -0.19
N GLY A 131 -2.19 7.75 0.53
CA GLY A 131 -3.00 7.77 1.73
C GLY A 131 -2.29 7.30 3.01
N ARG A 132 -3.08 6.85 4.00
CA ARG A 132 -2.59 6.48 5.34
C ARG A 132 -3.28 5.21 5.84
N VAL A 133 -2.52 4.30 6.46
CA VAL A 133 -3.01 3.07 7.07
C VAL A 133 -2.57 2.99 8.52
N THR A 134 -3.54 2.82 9.42
CA THR A 134 -3.32 2.69 10.87
C THR A 134 -4.05 1.46 11.41
N GLY A 135 -3.39 0.71 12.29
CA GLY A 135 -3.98 -0.41 13.03
C GLY A 135 -3.55 -0.38 14.48
N GLY A 136 -4.43 -0.78 15.41
CA GLY A 136 -4.10 -0.79 16.84
C GLY A 136 -3.09 -1.86 17.23
N GLU A 137 -3.25 -3.10 16.74
CA GLU A 137 -2.27 -4.18 16.95
C GLU A 137 -1.18 -4.20 15.87
N ALA A 138 -1.57 -4.08 14.61
CA ALA A 138 -0.67 -4.02 13.46
C ALA A 138 -1.34 -3.24 12.32
N ALA A 139 -0.57 -2.39 11.63
CA ALA A 139 -1.09 -1.67 10.47
C ALA A 139 -1.39 -2.63 9.30
N VAL A 140 -0.54 -3.65 9.12
CA VAL A 140 -0.68 -4.61 8.02
C VAL A 140 -0.35 -6.01 8.53
N VAL A 141 -1.23 -6.95 8.23
CA VAL A 141 -1.04 -8.38 8.47
C VAL A 141 -1.24 -9.10 7.14
N SER A 142 -0.21 -9.84 6.72
CA SER A 142 -0.26 -10.73 5.56
C SER A 142 0.03 -12.15 6.01
N THR A 143 -0.87 -13.09 5.71
CA THR A 143 -0.74 -14.52 6.04
C THR A 143 -0.96 -15.39 4.81
N GLY A 144 -0.27 -16.54 4.74
CA GLY A 144 -0.30 -17.41 3.57
C GLY A 144 0.51 -16.82 2.42
N ASN A 145 0.05 -16.94 1.18
CA ASN A 145 0.68 -16.33 0.00
C ASN A 145 0.03 -14.99 -0.38
N ALA A 146 -0.52 -14.26 0.60
CA ALA A 146 -1.10 -12.96 0.34
C ALA A 146 -0.01 -11.93 -0.01
N THR A 147 -0.32 -11.04 -0.93
CA THR A 147 0.57 -9.97 -1.41
C THR A 147 -0.04 -8.63 -1.07
N VAL A 148 0.70 -7.79 -0.35
CA VAL A 148 0.26 -6.44 0.02
C VAL A 148 1.26 -5.42 -0.50
N GLU A 149 0.85 -4.55 -1.41
CA GLU A 149 1.66 -3.50 -2.04
C GLU A 149 1.16 -2.14 -1.56
N LEU A 150 2.06 -1.27 -1.10
CA LEU A 150 1.73 0.01 -0.45
C LEU A 150 2.49 1.20 -1.06
N PRO A 151 2.48 1.41 -2.39
CA PRO A 151 3.22 2.51 -3.02
C PRO A 151 2.74 3.89 -2.53
N GLY A 152 3.66 4.67 -1.94
CA GLY A 152 3.37 6.05 -1.51
C GLY A 152 2.40 6.17 -0.33
N THR A 153 2.04 5.06 0.33
CA THR A 153 1.14 5.04 1.48
C THR A 153 1.92 5.19 2.78
N GLU A 154 1.43 6.04 3.68
CA GLU A 154 1.96 6.17 5.04
C GLU A 154 1.41 5.05 5.93
N VAL A 155 2.31 4.22 6.48
CA VAL A 155 1.94 3.09 7.34
C VAL A 155 2.31 3.43 8.79
N VAL A 156 1.30 3.55 9.65
CA VAL A 156 1.45 3.86 11.07
C VAL A 156 1.11 2.63 11.90
N GLY A 157 2.14 1.87 12.27
CA GLY A 157 2.03 0.66 13.08
C GLY A 157 2.93 -0.47 12.61
N GLU A 158 2.84 -1.62 13.26
CA GLU A 158 3.63 -2.81 12.91
C GLU A 158 3.16 -3.43 11.58
N VAL A 159 4.10 -3.96 10.79
CA VAL A 159 3.82 -4.77 9.59
C VAL A 159 4.20 -6.21 9.87
N ARG A 160 3.22 -7.11 9.92
CA ARG A 160 3.40 -8.55 10.15
C ARG A 160 3.22 -9.32 8.86
N VAL A 161 4.24 -10.09 8.48
CA VAL A 161 4.19 -10.98 7.32
C VAL A 161 4.48 -12.39 7.78
N GLN A 162 3.54 -13.31 7.55
CA GLN A 162 3.62 -14.71 7.95
C GLN A 162 3.25 -15.63 6.77
N GLY A 163 3.76 -16.86 6.76
CA GLY A 163 3.28 -17.91 5.87
C GLY A 163 3.65 -17.80 4.38
N GLY A 164 4.70 -17.05 4.02
CA GLY A 164 5.14 -16.89 2.62
C GLY A 164 4.67 -15.59 1.95
N GLY A 165 3.93 -14.76 2.68
CA GLY A 165 3.46 -13.47 2.18
C GLY A 165 4.62 -12.56 1.80
N THR A 166 4.34 -11.62 0.91
CA THR A 166 5.30 -10.58 0.53
C THR A 166 4.71 -9.20 0.79
N SER A 167 5.53 -8.33 1.38
CA SER A 167 5.23 -6.90 1.50
C SER A 167 6.50 -6.14 1.12
N PRO A 168 6.51 -5.42 -0.02
CA PRO A 168 7.69 -4.70 -0.48
C PRO A 168 8.05 -3.52 0.44
N ASN A 169 7.13 -3.08 1.32
CA ASN A 169 7.33 -1.97 2.23
C ASN A 169 7.54 -2.34 3.70
N ALA A 170 7.61 -3.64 4.04
CA ALA A 170 7.91 -4.07 5.41
C ALA A 170 9.29 -3.58 5.92
N GLY A 171 10.22 -3.21 5.02
CA GLY A 171 11.53 -2.68 5.37
C GLY A 171 11.58 -1.17 5.64
N ALA A 172 10.61 -0.38 5.17
CA ALA A 172 10.69 1.08 5.24
C ALA A 172 10.16 1.66 6.56
N SER A 173 9.11 1.06 7.16
CA SER A 173 8.50 1.58 8.39
C SER A 173 9.21 1.15 9.68
N ALA A 174 10.09 0.13 9.62
CA ALA A 174 10.81 -0.37 10.81
C ALA A 174 11.93 0.56 11.30
N MET A 175 12.35 1.57 10.52
CA MET A 175 13.44 2.47 10.90
C MET A 175 13.00 3.70 11.73
N GLY A 176 11.69 3.91 11.93
CA GLY A 176 11.16 5.15 12.54
C GLY A 176 10.87 5.10 14.04
N MET A 177 10.79 3.92 14.65
CA MET A 177 10.53 3.79 16.10
C MET A 177 11.67 3.02 16.75
N SER A 178 12.85 3.66 16.80
CA SER A 178 13.76 3.38 17.91
C SER A 178 12.98 3.70 19.18
N ALA A 179 12.59 2.64 19.88
CA ALA A 179 11.95 2.72 21.18
C ALA A 179 12.67 3.77 22.01
N ALA A 180 12.02 4.92 22.20
CA ALA A 180 12.29 5.77 23.34
C ALA A 180 11.95 4.89 24.54
N THR A 181 12.95 4.16 25.01
CA THR A 181 12.94 3.48 26.30
C THR A 181 12.67 4.57 27.30
N ALA A 182 11.39 4.71 27.67
CA ALA A 182 10.97 5.53 28.79
C ALA A 182 11.75 5.00 29.99
N SER A 183 12.83 5.69 30.31
CA SER A 183 13.64 5.38 31.49
C SER A 183 12.69 5.47 32.68
N PRO A 184 12.58 4.42 33.51
CA PRO A 184 11.78 4.51 34.72
C PRO A 184 12.43 5.58 35.60
N MET A 185 11.85 6.78 35.65
CA MET A 185 12.23 7.77 36.64
C MET A 185 11.90 7.16 37.99
N GLY A 186 12.94 6.72 38.68
CA GLY A 186 12.88 6.00 39.92
C GLY A 186 12.04 6.75 40.94
N MET A 187 11.04 6.05 41.50
CA MET A 187 10.43 6.46 42.74
C MET A 187 11.48 6.29 43.85
N ALA A 188 12.14 7.39 44.18
CA ALA A 188 12.97 7.49 45.36
C ALA A 188 12.09 7.25 46.59
N ALA A 189 12.36 6.16 47.30
CA ALA A 189 11.81 5.86 48.61
C ALA A 189 12.20 6.97 49.60
N SER A 190 11.21 7.71 50.12
CA SER A 190 11.38 8.56 51.28
C SER A 190 11.19 7.72 52.55
N MET A 191 12.30 7.41 53.21
CA MET A 191 12.33 6.90 54.58
C MET A 191 11.74 7.95 55.52
N GLY A 192 10.54 7.69 56.04
CA GLY A 192 9.98 8.41 57.19
C GLY A 192 10.49 7.79 58.48
N MET A 193 11.48 8.44 59.11
CA MET A 193 11.81 8.26 60.52
C MET A 193 10.80 9.00 61.40
N GLY A 194 10.27 8.31 62.41
CA GLY A 194 9.56 8.90 63.54
C GLY A 194 8.79 7.79 64.27
N GLY A 195 8.88 7.61 65.57
CA GLY A 195 9.64 8.23 66.66
C GLY A 195 9.31 7.44 67.93
#